data_AF-A0A7S3AVF4-F1
#
_entry.id   AF-A0A7S3AVF4-F1
#
_cell.length_a   1.000
_cell.length_b   1.000
_cell.length_c   1.000
_cell.angle_alpha   90.00
_cell.angle_beta   90.00
_cell.angle_gamma   90.00
#
_symmetry.space_group_name_H-M   'P 1'
#
loop_
_entity.id
_entity.type
_entity.pdbx_description
1 polymer ?
#
loop_
_entity_poly.entity_id
_entity_poly.type
_entity_poly.pdbx_seq_one_letter_code
_entity_poly.pdbx_strand_id
1 'polypeptide(L)'
;LWLAPGPCTSWAVEVEALYRTLYLEQLVSFVSFPTVSSIAFSAFECEHFDGGLSLLKADYHIQCHSARWAGTAALAVGAILLHVFLIPLCFLALLVHAQRGSSDASRLHQAMGFLHAPYQRHSSAWEFVEMAKKLLLVGFARVLFEAGSISRLLIASIIALCSLTFLTLRRPYLTIQNNYLNVALNFALACILLLCVGFKMGELSDDGALSSEYRHEFGLSSILMSGVFGAFVVSGALLFLVFLVLEVREEHRRASLLSQSDLGRLQQVCSDVGPLLQSGDIIDQLTDFFAGNKHTADLAELEFGQPEGAARDIYHHMRVCDPLADGGKERIIAEVEA
;
A
#
# COMPACT_ATOMS: atom_id res chain seq x y z
N LEU A 1 -23.08 46.40 2.10
CA LEU A 1 -21.92 45.47 2.06
C LEU A 1 -21.81 44.78 3.41
N TRP A 2 -21.45 43.49 3.43
CA TRP A 2 -21.50 42.53 4.55
C TRP A 2 -22.85 41.79 4.69
N LEU A 3 -23.04 40.81 3.80
CA LEU A 3 -23.96 39.70 4.05
C LEU A 3 -23.35 38.86 5.18
N ALA A 4 -24.04 38.78 6.32
CA ALA A 4 -23.69 37.85 7.38
C ALA A 4 -23.83 36.42 6.85
N PRO A 5 -22.85 35.53 7.10
CA PRO A 5 -22.96 34.11 6.77
C PRO A 5 -24.20 33.53 7.48
N GLY A 6 -25.17 33.06 6.70
CA GLY A 6 -26.39 32.43 7.24
C GLY A 6 -26.07 31.15 8.03
N PRO A 7 -26.99 30.64 8.86
CA PRO A 7 -26.77 29.45 9.69
C PRO A 7 -26.37 28.21 8.88
N CYS A 8 -26.64 28.19 7.57
CA CYS A 8 -26.18 27.12 6.69
C CYS A 8 -24.67 27.08 6.42
N THR A 9 -23.95 28.15 6.72
CA THR A 9 -22.50 28.25 6.46
C THR A 9 -21.66 27.92 7.69
N SER A 10 -22.20 28.06 8.92
CA SER A 10 -21.45 27.69 10.13
C SER A 10 -21.34 26.17 10.28
N TRP A 11 -22.41 25.40 10.03
CA TRP A 11 -22.38 23.94 10.14
C TRP A 11 -21.45 23.30 9.11
N ALA A 12 -21.42 23.82 7.87
CA ALA A 12 -20.54 23.32 6.82
C ALA A 12 -19.06 23.58 7.15
N VAL A 13 -18.76 24.73 7.76
CA VAL A 13 -17.40 25.08 8.21
C VAL A 13 -16.96 24.24 9.41
N GLU A 14 -17.86 23.98 10.37
CA GLU A 14 -17.58 23.11 11.52
C GLU A 14 -17.32 21.65 11.12
N VAL A 15 -18.09 21.14 10.16
CA VAL A 15 -17.95 19.77 9.65
C VAL A 15 -16.66 19.60 8.84
N GLU A 16 -16.30 20.57 7.99
CA GLU A 16 -15.03 20.54 7.24
C GLU A 16 -13.82 20.66 8.19
N ALA A 17 -13.92 21.49 9.23
CA ALA A 17 -12.90 21.58 10.28
C ALA A 17 -12.76 20.24 11.01
N LEU A 18 -13.87 19.57 11.35
CA LEU A 18 -13.86 18.25 11.97
C LEU A 18 -13.14 17.21 11.11
N TYR A 19 -13.46 17.14 9.81
CA TYR A 19 -12.80 16.20 8.89
C TYR A 19 -11.30 16.48 8.72
N ARG A 20 -10.89 17.76 8.66
CA ARG A 20 -9.47 18.13 8.64
C ARG A 20 -8.76 17.75 9.93
N THR A 21 -9.39 17.95 11.09
CA THR A 21 -8.79 17.54 12.37
C THR A 21 -8.63 16.03 12.46
N LEU A 22 -9.59 15.26 11.95
CA LEU A 22 -9.53 13.81 11.91
C LEU A 22 -8.41 13.30 10.98
N TYR A 23 -8.24 13.92 9.82
CA TYR A 23 -7.13 13.61 8.91
C TYR A 23 -5.77 13.87 9.57
N LEU A 24 -5.60 15.03 10.21
CA LEU A 24 -4.33 15.39 10.87
C LEU A 24 -4.03 14.46 12.05
N GLU A 25 -5.04 14.12 12.85
CA GLU A 25 -4.91 13.17 13.96
C GLU A 25 -4.49 11.79 13.45
N GLN A 26 -5.11 11.31 12.37
CA GLN A 26 -4.74 10.03 11.75
C GLN A 26 -3.30 10.04 11.23
N LEU A 27 -2.86 11.13 10.58
CA LEU A 27 -1.50 11.28 10.10
C LEU A 27 -0.49 11.26 11.26
N VAL A 28 -0.77 12.00 12.33
CA VAL A 28 0.08 12.05 13.53
C VAL A 28 0.14 10.67 14.20
N SER A 29 -0.98 9.98 14.35
CA SER A 29 -1.01 8.62 14.88
C SER A 29 -0.19 7.67 14.02
N PHE A 30 -0.29 7.77 12.69
CA PHE A 30 0.44 6.91 11.77
C PHE A 30 1.97 7.12 11.84
N VAL A 31 2.41 8.37 11.87
CA VAL A 31 3.84 8.72 11.94
C VAL A 31 4.42 8.43 13.32
N SER A 32 3.65 8.64 14.39
CA SER A 32 4.11 8.40 15.77
C SER A 32 4.11 6.92 16.15
N PHE A 33 3.28 6.10 15.51
CA PHE A 33 3.13 4.66 15.77
C PHE A 33 4.45 3.88 15.92
N PRO A 34 5.41 3.91 14.96
CA PRO A 34 6.65 3.12 15.09
C PRO A 34 7.47 3.55 16.31
N THR A 35 7.53 4.85 16.58
CA THR A 35 8.29 5.41 17.71
C THR A 35 7.63 5.05 19.04
N VAL A 36 6.33 5.31 19.18
CA VAL A 36 5.57 5.02 20.41
C VAL A 36 5.57 3.53 20.70
N SER A 37 5.33 2.69 19.69
CA SER A 37 5.35 1.24 19.84
C SER A 37 6.74 0.77 20.27
N SER A 38 7.81 1.24 19.63
CA SER A 38 9.17 0.83 20.01
C SER A 38 9.52 1.22 21.44
N ILE A 39 9.15 2.43 21.87
CA ILE A 39 9.38 2.90 23.26
C ILE A 39 8.56 2.05 24.24
N ALA A 40 7.28 1.82 23.95
CA ALA A 40 6.42 1.02 24.82
C ALA A 40 6.93 -0.43 24.95
N PHE A 41 7.34 -1.07 23.85
CA PHE A 41 7.89 -2.42 23.90
C PHE A 41 9.24 -2.50 24.60
N SER A 42 10.01 -1.42 24.65
CA SER A 42 11.29 -1.40 25.39
C SER A 42 11.12 -1.56 26.91
N ALA A 43 9.93 -1.28 27.46
CA ALA A 43 9.61 -1.47 28.87
C ALA A 43 9.57 -2.96 29.31
N PHE A 44 9.56 -3.89 28.35
CA PHE A 44 9.53 -5.34 28.59
C PHE A 44 10.87 -6.02 28.28
N GLU A 45 11.86 -5.28 27.79
CA GLU A 45 13.15 -5.85 27.42
C GLU A 45 14.09 -5.88 28.64
N CYS A 46 14.16 -7.04 29.29
CA CYS A 46 15.02 -7.29 30.43
C CYS A 46 16.33 -7.98 30.04
N GLU A 47 17.41 -7.64 30.74
CA GLU A 47 18.73 -8.25 30.58
C GLU A 47 19.13 -8.94 31.89
N HIS A 48 19.55 -10.20 31.76
CA HIS A 48 19.95 -11.05 32.88
C HIS A 48 21.45 -10.92 33.14
N PHE A 49 21.81 -10.67 34.39
CA PHE A 49 23.19 -10.61 34.87
C PHE A 49 23.48 -11.76 35.84
N ASP A 50 24.77 -12.03 36.02
CA ASP A 50 25.26 -13.01 36.98
C ASP A 50 24.74 -12.71 38.39
N GLY A 51 24.32 -13.75 39.11
CA GLY A 51 23.74 -13.62 40.45
C GLY A 51 22.22 -13.43 40.48
N GLY A 52 21.51 -13.63 39.36
CA GLY A 52 20.05 -13.61 39.31
C GLY A 52 19.44 -12.20 39.24
N LEU A 53 20.28 -11.19 38.97
CA LEU A 53 19.84 -9.82 38.79
C LEU A 53 19.31 -9.64 37.36
N SER A 54 18.04 -9.24 37.23
CA SER A 54 17.43 -8.91 35.94
C SER A 54 17.08 -7.42 35.94
N LEU A 55 17.69 -6.65 35.03
CA LEU A 55 17.51 -5.20 34.93
C LEU A 55 16.85 -4.83 33.61
N LEU A 56 16.09 -3.74 33.62
CA LEU A 56 15.46 -3.22 32.41
C LEU A 56 16.53 -2.63 31.48
N LYS A 57 16.57 -3.07 30.22
CA LYS A 57 17.60 -2.62 29.26
C LYS A 57 17.49 -1.13 28.91
N ALA A 58 16.27 -0.58 28.95
CA ALA A 58 16.04 0.84 28.71
C ALA A 58 16.54 1.73 29.88
N ASP A 59 16.59 1.19 31.09
CA ASP A 59 17.07 1.88 32.29
C ASP A 59 17.57 0.86 33.33
N TYR A 60 18.89 0.66 33.38
CA TYR A 60 19.53 -0.29 34.29
C TYR A 60 19.38 0.06 35.79
N HIS A 61 18.76 1.20 36.14
CA HIS A 61 18.38 1.48 37.53
C HIS A 61 17.10 0.75 37.97
N ILE A 62 16.33 0.18 37.05
CA ILE A 62 15.07 -0.50 37.34
C ILE A 62 15.27 -2.02 37.27
N GLN A 63 15.02 -2.70 38.38
CA GLN A 63 14.98 -4.16 38.42
C GLN A 63 13.68 -4.68 37.80
N CYS A 64 13.79 -5.65 36.89
CA CYS A 64 12.65 -6.31 36.29
C CYS A 64 11.83 -7.07 37.35
N HIS A 65 10.51 -7.12 37.16
CA HIS A 65 9.56 -7.68 38.13
C HIS A 65 9.49 -6.98 39.51
N SER A 66 10.09 -5.80 39.65
CA SER A 66 9.89 -4.95 40.83
C SER A 66 8.58 -4.16 40.77
N ALA A 67 8.14 -3.61 41.90
CA ALA A 67 6.98 -2.70 41.94
C ALA A 67 7.18 -1.45 41.06
N ARG A 68 8.44 -0.97 40.93
CA ARG A 68 8.78 0.15 40.05
C ARG A 68 8.63 -0.23 38.58
N TRP A 69 9.09 -1.43 38.20
CA TRP A 69 8.88 -1.97 36.86
C TRP A 69 7.39 -2.16 36.54
N ALA A 70 6.58 -2.62 37.49
CA ALA A 70 5.15 -2.81 37.29
C ALA A 70 4.42 -1.51 36.87
N GLY A 71 4.79 -0.37 37.45
CA GLY A 71 4.27 0.94 37.04
C GLY A 71 4.64 1.31 35.59
N THR A 72 5.91 1.14 35.23
CA THR A 72 6.40 1.38 33.86
C THR A 72 5.74 0.43 32.86
N ALA A 73 5.62 -0.85 33.20
CA ALA A 73 4.96 -1.87 32.39
C ALA A 73 3.47 -1.54 32.19
N ALA A 74 2.76 -1.10 33.24
CA ALA A 74 1.36 -0.71 33.12
C ALA A 74 1.16 0.47 32.17
N LEU A 75 2.02 1.49 32.23
CA LEU A 75 2.00 2.62 31.29
C LEU A 75 2.29 2.16 29.85
N ALA A 76 3.27 1.27 29.66
CA ALA A 76 3.59 0.70 28.36
C ALA A 76 2.44 -0.13 27.78
N VAL A 77 1.78 -0.97 28.59
CA VAL A 77 0.57 -1.70 28.18
C VAL A 77 -0.53 -0.71 27.78
N GLY A 78 -0.76 0.35 28.55
CA GLY A 78 -1.74 1.39 28.22
C GLY A 78 -1.43 2.07 26.88
N ALA A 79 -0.16 2.43 26.65
CA ALA A 79 0.28 3.03 25.39
C ALA A 79 0.09 2.09 24.19
N ILE A 80 0.40 0.80 24.35
CA ILE A 80 0.16 -0.24 23.34
C ILE A 80 -1.34 -0.37 23.07
N LEU A 81 -2.18 -0.59 24.09
CA LEU A 81 -3.62 -0.73 23.92
C LEU A 81 -4.24 0.48 23.20
N LEU A 82 -3.79 1.68 23.55
CA LEU A 82 -4.26 2.91 22.94
C LEU A 82 -3.81 3.05 21.46
N HIS A 83 -2.50 3.05 21.20
CA HIS A 83 -1.96 3.39 19.88
C HIS A 83 -1.94 2.22 18.90
N VAL A 84 -1.86 0.99 19.42
CA VAL A 84 -1.73 -0.22 18.60
C VAL A 84 -3.07 -0.85 18.28
N PHE A 85 -4.00 -0.81 19.23
CA PHE A 85 -5.30 -1.48 19.08
C PHE A 85 -6.44 -0.47 18.97
N LEU A 86 -6.61 0.42 19.95
CA LEU A 86 -7.79 1.28 20.02
C LEU A 86 -7.89 2.22 18.82
N ILE A 87 -6.82 2.97 18.54
CA ILE A 87 -6.83 3.94 17.43
C ILE A 87 -7.07 3.24 16.07
N PRO A 88 -6.34 2.18 15.69
CA PRO A 88 -6.61 1.45 14.44
C PRO A 88 -8.02 0.82 14.39
N LEU A 89 -8.52 0.24 15.48
CA LEU A 89 -9.86 -0.34 15.53
C LEU A 89 -10.96 0.71 15.38
N CYS A 90 -10.80 1.88 16.00
CA CYS A 90 -11.71 3.01 15.82
C CYS A 90 -11.77 3.43 14.34
N PHE A 91 -10.63 3.53 13.67
CA PHE A 91 -10.61 3.85 12.23
C PHE A 91 -11.24 2.76 11.37
N LEU A 92 -10.98 1.49 11.67
CA LEU A 92 -11.61 0.38 10.95
C LEU A 92 -13.13 0.41 11.12
N ALA A 93 -13.62 0.65 12.35
CA ALA A 93 -15.04 0.75 12.64
C ALA A 93 -15.69 1.93 11.90
N LEU A 94 -15.04 3.10 11.89
CA LEU A 94 -15.50 4.26 11.13
C LEU A 94 -15.52 3.98 9.62
N LEU A 95 -14.51 3.29 9.09
CA LEU A 95 -14.44 2.92 7.67
C LEU A 95 -15.53 1.92 7.27
N VAL A 96 -15.76 0.89 8.09
CA VAL A 96 -16.86 -0.08 7.88
C VAL A 96 -18.22 0.61 7.99
N HIS A 97 -18.38 1.56 8.90
CA HIS A 97 -19.61 2.35 9.02
C HIS A 97 -19.80 3.27 7.81
N ALA A 98 -18.74 3.92 7.34
CA ALA A 98 -18.75 4.79 6.17
C ALA A 98 -19.13 4.03 4.88
N GLN A 99 -18.75 2.76 4.77
CA GLN A 99 -19.07 1.90 3.61
C GLN A 99 -20.54 1.48 3.53
N ARG A 100 -21.36 1.69 4.58
CA ARG A 100 -22.77 1.26 4.62
C ARG A 100 -23.78 2.22 3.97
N GLY A 101 -23.33 3.32 3.36
CA GLY A 101 -24.12 4.04 2.33
C GLY A 101 -24.99 5.21 2.78
N SER A 102 -24.62 5.96 3.82
CA SER A 102 -25.25 7.27 4.14
C SER A 102 -24.56 8.44 3.40
N SER A 103 -25.24 9.56 3.18
CA SER A 103 -24.66 10.77 2.55
C SER A 103 -23.45 11.32 3.34
N ASP A 104 -23.52 11.25 4.67
CA ASP A 104 -22.42 11.64 5.56
C ASP A 104 -21.27 10.63 5.52
N ALA A 105 -21.59 9.38 5.19
CA ALA A 105 -20.66 8.27 5.04
C ALA A 105 -19.73 8.50 3.83
N SER A 106 -20.22 9.13 2.76
CA SER A 106 -19.40 9.48 1.59
C SER A 106 -18.35 10.55 1.91
N ARG A 107 -18.72 11.61 2.66
CA ARG A 107 -17.79 12.65 3.09
C ARG A 107 -16.74 12.12 4.07
N LEU A 108 -17.16 11.27 5.01
CA LEU A 108 -16.25 10.58 5.93
C LEU A 108 -15.29 9.64 5.18
N HIS A 109 -15.78 8.90 4.18
CA HIS A 109 -14.94 8.03 3.35
C HIS A 109 -13.88 8.84 2.57
N GLN A 110 -14.23 10.02 2.07
CA GLN A 110 -13.30 10.93 1.39
C GLN A 110 -12.25 11.50 2.36
N ALA A 111 -12.66 11.90 3.57
CA ALA A 111 -11.74 12.40 4.60
C ALA A 111 -10.74 11.33 5.07
N MET A 112 -11.18 10.07 5.18
CA MET A 112 -10.32 8.92 5.50
C MET A 112 -9.53 8.39 4.30
N GLY A 113 -9.58 9.09 3.16
CA GLY A 113 -8.85 8.73 1.94
C GLY A 113 -7.37 8.46 2.19
N PHE A 114 -6.74 9.14 3.15
CA PHE A 114 -5.34 8.89 3.48
C PHE A 114 -4.99 7.40 3.71
N LEU A 115 -5.85 6.69 4.44
CA LEU A 115 -5.57 5.33 4.89
C LEU A 115 -5.84 4.29 3.79
N HIS A 116 -6.87 4.51 2.97
CA HIS A 116 -7.36 3.51 2.01
C HIS A 116 -7.10 3.87 0.55
N ALA A 117 -6.82 5.14 0.22
CA ALA A 117 -6.56 5.59 -1.15
C ALA A 117 -5.37 4.91 -1.83
N PRO A 118 -4.28 4.44 -1.18
CA PRO A 118 -3.24 3.73 -1.90
C PRO A 118 -3.60 2.27 -2.22
N TYR A 119 -4.69 1.74 -1.65
CA TYR A 119 -5.07 0.33 -1.69
C TYR A 119 -6.29 0.07 -2.58
N GLN A 120 -6.37 -1.14 -3.13
CA GLN A 120 -7.54 -1.60 -3.86
C GLN A 120 -8.74 -1.77 -2.92
N ARG A 121 -9.97 -1.55 -3.41
CA ARG A 121 -11.20 -1.62 -2.59
C ARG A 121 -11.33 -2.93 -1.80
N HIS A 122 -10.94 -4.05 -2.41
CA HIS A 122 -10.99 -5.38 -1.79
C HIS A 122 -9.92 -5.60 -0.70
N SER A 123 -8.88 -4.75 -0.66
CA SER A 123 -7.75 -4.80 0.26
C SER A 123 -7.65 -3.53 1.12
N SER A 124 -8.79 -2.87 1.40
CA SER A 124 -8.85 -1.65 2.23
C SER A 124 -8.33 -1.84 3.66
N ALA A 125 -8.29 -3.09 4.15
CA ALA A 125 -7.72 -3.43 5.45
C ALA A 125 -6.19 -3.69 5.43
N TRP A 126 -5.52 -3.49 4.29
CA TRP A 126 -4.09 -3.82 4.16
C TRP A 126 -3.20 -3.00 5.09
N GLU A 127 -3.57 -1.75 5.37
CA GLU A 127 -2.81 -0.93 6.32
C GLU A 127 -2.70 -1.60 7.69
N PHE A 128 -3.76 -2.26 8.17
CA PHE A 128 -3.73 -3.00 9.44
C PHE A 128 -2.79 -4.20 9.37
N VAL A 129 -2.65 -4.84 8.22
CA VAL A 129 -1.69 -5.94 8.01
C VAL A 129 -0.25 -5.42 8.09
N GLU A 130 0.04 -4.27 7.46
CA GLU A 130 1.36 -3.63 7.55
C GLU A 130 1.69 -3.18 8.99
N MET A 131 0.71 -2.64 9.72
CA MET A 131 0.86 -2.31 11.14
C MET A 131 1.10 -3.57 11.99
N ALA A 132 0.32 -4.64 11.78
CA ALA A 132 0.48 -5.92 12.46
C ALA A 132 1.88 -6.51 12.26
N LYS A 133 2.38 -6.51 11.02
CA LYS A 133 3.75 -6.94 10.69
C LYS A 133 4.80 -6.15 11.48
N LYS A 134 4.70 -4.82 11.52
CA LYS A 134 5.63 -3.96 12.26
C LYS A 134 5.63 -4.30 13.76
N LEU A 135 4.47 -4.60 14.34
CA LEU A 135 4.36 -4.99 15.75
C LEU A 135 4.95 -6.36 16.04
N LEU A 136 4.73 -7.33 15.15
CA LEU A 136 5.31 -8.66 15.31
C LEU A 136 6.85 -8.60 15.24
N LEU A 137 7.39 -7.82 14.30
CA LEU A 137 8.83 -7.63 14.14
C LEU A 137 9.48 -6.82 15.28
N VAL A 138 8.86 -5.72 15.70
CA VAL A 138 9.47 -4.78 16.67
C VAL A 138 9.08 -5.11 18.11
N GLY A 139 7.85 -5.54 18.34
CA GLY A 139 7.27 -5.71 19.67
C GLY A 139 7.31 -7.14 20.16
N PHE A 140 6.59 -8.04 19.48
CA PHE A 140 6.40 -9.41 19.96
C PHE A 140 7.73 -10.18 20.07
N ALA A 141 8.62 -9.98 19.09
CA ALA A 141 9.97 -10.54 19.13
C ALA A 141 10.81 -10.04 20.32
N ARG A 142 10.55 -8.83 20.83
CA ARG A 142 11.26 -8.29 22.01
C ARG A 142 10.76 -8.86 23.33
N VAL A 143 9.46 -9.14 23.42
CA VAL A 143 8.83 -9.67 24.65
C VAL A 143 9.14 -11.16 24.84
N LEU A 144 9.13 -11.94 23.76
CA LEU A 144 9.26 -13.39 23.86
C LEU A 144 10.70 -13.90 23.94
N PHE A 145 11.66 -13.12 23.44
CA PHE A 145 13.05 -13.56 23.31
C PHE A 145 13.99 -12.57 23.96
N GLU A 146 15.04 -13.08 24.58
CA GLU A 146 16.08 -12.27 25.20
C GLU A 146 16.84 -11.43 24.17
N ALA A 147 17.35 -10.29 24.63
CA ALA A 147 18.14 -9.41 23.80
C ALA A 147 19.40 -10.13 23.28
N GLY A 148 19.67 -10.01 21.97
CA GLY A 148 20.85 -10.63 21.35
C GLY A 148 20.71 -12.13 21.03
N SER A 149 19.58 -12.77 21.34
CA SER A 149 19.36 -14.18 20.98
C SER A 149 19.21 -14.39 19.47
N ILE A 150 19.82 -15.45 18.92
CA ILE A 150 19.62 -15.86 17.51
C ILE A 150 18.14 -16.19 17.25
N SER A 151 17.44 -16.76 18.23
CA SER A 151 16.02 -17.13 18.10
C SER A 151 15.14 -15.94 17.72
N ARG A 152 15.43 -14.75 18.25
CA ARG A 152 14.75 -13.49 17.92
C ARG A 152 14.92 -13.16 16.43
N LEU A 153 16.13 -13.28 15.89
CA LEU A 153 16.43 -13.01 14.47
C LEU A 153 15.80 -14.05 13.53
N LEU A 154 15.78 -15.33 13.92
CA LEU A 154 15.13 -16.38 13.14
C LEU A 154 13.63 -16.15 13.02
N ILE A 155 12.96 -15.81 14.12
CA ILE A 155 11.52 -15.55 14.11
C ILE A 155 11.19 -14.28 13.34
N ALA A 156 11.99 -13.22 13.49
CA ALA A 156 11.86 -12.03 12.66
C ALA A 156 12.00 -12.35 11.16
N SER A 157 12.95 -13.23 10.80
CA SER A 157 13.13 -13.69 9.42
C SER A 157 11.91 -14.45 8.89
N ILE A 158 11.33 -15.34 9.70
CA ILE A 158 10.09 -16.07 9.35
C ILE A 158 8.93 -15.08 9.13
N ILE A 159 8.73 -14.12 10.04
CA ILE A 159 7.66 -13.11 9.90
C ILE A 159 7.86 -12.29 8.62
N ALA A 160 9.10 -11.88 8.32
CA ALA A 160 9.42 -11.13 7.10
C ALA A 160 9.14 -11.94 5.84
N LEU A 161 9.49 -13.23 5.80
CA LEU A 161 9.20 -14.13 4.69
C LEU A 161 7.70 -14.36 4.51
N CYS A 162 6.96 -14.64 5.59
CA CYS A 162 5.50 -14.79 5.54
C CYS A 162 4.83 -13.50 5.02
N SER A 163 5.32 -12.34 5.45
CA SER A 163 4.81 -11.04 5.01
C SER A 163 5.09 -10.80 3.52
N LEU A 164 6.28 -11.16 3.05
CA LEU A 164 6.64 -11.10 1.64
C LEU A 164 5.72 -11.99 0.80
N THR A 165 5.50 -13.24 1.22
CA THR A 165 4.59 -14.16 0.53
C THR A 165 3.16 -13.62 0.50
N PHE A 166 2.68 -13.07 1.61
CA PHE A 166 1.32 -12.51 1.66
C PHE A 166 1.17 -11.31 0.71
N LEU A 167 2.18 -10.46 0.63
CA LEU A 167 2.21 -9.31 -0.27
C LEU A 167 2.23 -9.73 -1.75
N THR A 168 3.04 -10.73 -2.12
CA THR A 168 3.11 -11.21 -3.51
C THR A 168 1.81 -11.88 -3.96
N LEU A 169 1.10 -12.55 -3.05
CA LEU A 169 -0.19 -13.18 -3.33
C LEU A 169 -1.35 -12.17 -3.43
N ARG A 170 -1.35 -11.11 -2.63
CA ARG A 170 -2.49 -10.18 -2.54
C ARG A 170 -2.39 -8.97 -3.46
N ARG A 171 -1.19 -8.50 -3.81
CA ARG A 171 -0.95 -7.28 -4.61
C ARG A 171 -1.92 -6.13 -4.25
N PRO A 172 -1.93 -5.69 -2.98
CA PRO A 172 -2.98 -4.87 -2.40
C PRO A 172 -3.00 -3.42 -2.91
N TYR A 173 -1.89 -2.93 -3.48
CA TYR A 173 -1.76 -1.53 -3.90
C TYR A 173 -2.50 -1.29 -5.22
N LEU A 174 -3.02 -0.07 -5.40
CA LEU A 174 -3.69 0.36 -6.64
C LEU A 174 -2.76 0.36 -7.84
N THR A 175 -1.56 0.93 -7.68
CA THR A 175 -0.59 1.02 -8.77
C THR A 175 0.35 -0.18 -8.73
N ILE A 176 0.64 -0.73 -9.92
CA ILE A 176 1.54 -1.88 -10.04
C ILE A 176 2.96 -1.54 -9.58
N GLN A 177 3.40 -0.30 -9.79
CA GLN A 177 4.70 0.20 -9.34
C GLN A 177 4.82 0.13 -7.81
N ASN A 178 3.77 0.53 -7.07
CA ASN A 178 3.77 0.46 -5.61
C ASN A 178 3.79 -0.98 -5.11
N ASN A 179 3.12 -1.92 -5.80
CA ASN A 179 3.21 -3.34 -5.47
C ASN A 179 4.65 -3.86 -5.60
N TYR A 180 5.31 -3.63 -6.74
CA TYR A 180 6.69 -4.08 -6.95
C TYR A 180 7.69 -3.43 -5.99
N LEU A 181 7.53 -2.13 -5.73
CA LEU A 181 8.36 -1.43 -4.74
C LEU A 181 8.24 -2.05 -3.35
N ASN A 182 7.01 -2.31 -2.89
CA ASN A 182 6.79 -2.93 -1.59
C ASN A 182 7.32 -4.38 -1.52
N VAL A 183 7.22 -5.13 -2.62
CA VAL A 183 7.78 -6.48 -2.73
C VAL A 183 9.31 -6.43 -2.64
N ALA A 184 9.95 -5.50 -3.34
CA ALA A 184 11.39 -5.28 -3.25
C ALA A 184 11.84 -4.89 -1.84
N LEU A 185 11.11 -3.99 -1.16
CA LEU A 185 11.42 -3.56 0.20
C LEU A 185 11.28 -4.69 1.23
N ASN A 186 10.21 -5.49 1.16
CA ASN A 186 10.01 -6.61 2.08
C ASN A 186 11.02 -7.74 1.82
N PHE A 187 11.41 -7.94 0.56
CA PHE A 187 12.47 -8.88 0.22
C PHE A 187 13.84 -8.40 0.75
N ALA A 188 14.18 -7.11 0.58
CA ALA A 188 15.39 -6.53 1.13
C ALA A 188 15.43 -6.65 2.66
N LEU A 189 14.30 -6.42 3.34
CA LEU A 189 14.17 -6.65 4.78
C LEU A 189 14.47 -8.09 5.17
N ALA A 190 13.93 -9.08 4.44
CA ALA A 190 14.21 -10.49 4.69
C ALA A 190 15.71 -10.82 4.49
N CYS A 191 16.34 -10.29 3.44
CA CYS A 191 17.78 -10.45 3.21
C CYS A 191 18.62 -9.86 4.36
N ILE A 192 18.28 -8.65 4.83
CA ILE A 192 18.99 -8.01 5.95
C ILE A 192 18.86 -8.86 7.22
N LEU A 193 17.66 -9.35 7.54
CA LEU A 193 17.44 -10.19 8.72
C LEU A 193 18.22 -11.51 8.64
N LEU A 194 18.23 -12.16 7.47
CA LEU A 194 19.05 -13.34 7.23
C LEU A 194 20.53 -13.03 7.41
N LEU A 195 21.03 -11.94 6.81
CA LEU A 195 22.42 -11.52 6.95
C LEU A 195 22.80 -11.28 8.43
N CYS A 196 21.92 -10.67 9.22
CA CYS A 196 22.12 -10.52 10.67
C CYS A 196 22.22 -11.87 11.40
N VAL A 197 21.46 -12.89 10.99
CA VAL A 197 21.62 -14.26 11.53
C VAL A 197 23.01 -14.78 11.22
N GLY A 198 23.48 -14.66 9.98
CA GLY A 198 24.83 -15.08 9.58
C GLY A 198 25.94 -14.42 10.40
N PHE A 199 25.85 -13.10 10.59
CA PHE A 199 26.80 -12.37 11.44
C PHE A 199 26.76 -12.84 12.90
N LYS A 200 25.57 -13.03 13.48
CA LYS A 200 25.44 -13.48 14.87
C LYS A 200 25.98 -14.89 15.08
N MET A 201 25.79 -15.77 14.11
CA MET A 201 26.38 -17.11 14.10
C MET A 201 27.91 -17.06 14.07
N GLY A 202 28.49 -16.12 13.31
CA GLY A 202 29.94 -15.89 13.28
C GLY A 202 30.50 -15.46 14.64
N GLU A 203 29.86 -14.49 15.29
CA GLU A 203 30.24 -13.99 16.63
C GLU A 203 30.21 -15.12 17.68
N LEU A 204 29.13 -15.91 17.72
CA LEU A 204 28.99 -17.03 18.65
C LEU A 204 30.00 -18.17 18.42
N SER A 205 30.49 -18.30 17.18
CA SER A 205 31.55 -19.25 16.84
C SER A 205 32.90 -18.79 17.39
N ASP A 206 33.20 -17.49 17.33
CA ASP A 206 34.47 -16.92 17.79
C ASP A 206 34.58 -16.91 19.32
N ASP A 207 33.49 -16.62 20.03
CA ASP A 207 33.45 -16.60 21.51
C ASP A 207 33.54 -17.99 22.15
N GLY A 208 33.60 -19.06 21.35
CA GLY A 208 33.73 -20.43 21.84
C GLY A 208 32.49 -20.96 22.58
N ALA A 209 31.35 -20.29 22.44
CA ALA A 209 30.06 -20.67 23.02
C ALA A 209 29.48 -21.97 22.40
N LEU A 210 29.95 -22.36 21.21
CA LEU A 210 29.62 -23.62 20.55
C LEU A 210 30.49 -24.79 21.08
N SER A 211 29.87 -25.97 21.21
CA SER A 211 30.56 -27.19 21.63
C SER A 211 31.72 -27.52 20.70
N SER A 212 32.76 -28.18 21.22
CA SER A 212 33.99 -28.51 20.47
C SER A 212 33.73 -29.36 19.22
N GLU A 213 32.59 -30.07 19.18
CA GLU A 213 32.15 -30.89 18.05
C GLU A 213 31.67 -30.03 16.87
N TYR A 214 30.87 -28.98 17.12
CA TYR A 214 30.42 -28.05 16.06
C TYR A 214 31.53 -27.14 15.55
N ARG A 215 32.52 -26.79 16.38
CA ARG A 215 33.68 -25.98 15.99
C ARG A 215 34.50 -26.61 14.87
N HIS A 216 34.57 -27.94 14.82
CA HIS A 216 35.39 -28.66 13.83
C HIS A 216 34.63 -28.91 12.51
N GLU A 217 33.30 -28.99 12.56
CA GLU A 217 32.43 -29.11 11.38
C GLU A 217 32.24 -27.75 10.67
N PHE A 218 32.25 -26.65 11.43
CA PHE A 218 32.32 -25.28 10.90
C PHE A 218 33.75 -24.80 10.62
N GLY A 219 34.76 -25.68 10.65
CA GLY A 219 36.22 -25.38 10.65
C GLY A 219 36.82 -24.61 9.46
N LEU A 220 36.00 -23.97 8.62
CA LEU A 220 36.37 -22.76 7.91
C LEU A 220 36.45 -21.60 8.93
N SER A 221 37.25 -20.56 8.67
CA SER A 221 37.20 -19.38 9.55
C SER A 221 35.77 -18.85 9.63
N SER A 222 35.32 -18.41 10.80
CA SER A 222 34.01 -17.77 11.03
C SER A 222 33.69 -16.71 9.96
N ILE A 223 34.74 -15.97 9.56
CA ILE A 223 34.76 -14.98 8.47
C ILE A 223 34.31 -15.61 7.14
N LEU A 224 34.82 -16.80 6.80
CA LEU A 224 34.48 -17.48 5.54
C LEU A 224 33.03 -17.97 5.54
N MET A 225 32.53 -18.48 6.67
CA MET A 225 31.13 -18.93 6.78
C MET A 225 30.14 -17.76 6.69
N SER A 226 30.44 -16.65 7.39
CA SER A 226 29.67 -15.41 7.24
C SER A 226 29.74 -14.86 5.81
N GLY A 227 30.91 -14.97 5.16
CA GLY A 227 31.13 -14.55 3.78
C GLY A 227 30.32 -15.37 2.77
N VAL A 228 30.33 -16.70 2.89
CA VAL A 228 29.56 -17.61 2.02
C VAL A 228 28.06 -17.39 2.21
N PHE A 229 27.59 -17.28 3.45
CA PHE A 229 26.19 -16.99 3.74
C PHE A 229 25.77 -15.62 3.18
N GLY A 230 26.60 -14.59 3.37
CA GLY A 230 26.37 -13.26 2.80
C GLY A 230 26.32 -13.29 1.26
N ALA A 231 27.25 -14.00 0.62
CA ALA A 231 27.27 -14.15 -0.84
C ALA A 231 26.02 -14.86 -1.37
N PHE A 232 25.53 -15.89 -0.66
CA PHE A 232 24.27 -16.57 -1.01
C PHE A 232 23.07 -15.62 -0.93
N VAL A 233 22.97 -14.83 0.15
CA VAL A 233 21.89 -13.84 0.32
C VAL A 233 21.96 -12.77 -0.78
N VAL A 234 23.15 -12.26 -1.09
CA VAL A 234 23.34 -11.25 -2.14
C VAL A 234 23.04 -11.82 -3.52
N SER A 235 23.47 -13.05 -3.82
CA SER A 235 23.16 -13.72 -5.08
C SER A 235 21.65 -13.92 -5.24
N GLY A 236 20.96 -14.40 -4.21
CA GLY A 236 19.51 -14.51 -4.18
C GLY A 236 18.83 -13.16 -4.38
N ALA A 237 19.37 -12.10 -3.80
CA ALA A 237 18.83 -10.75 -3.95
C ALA A 237 18.98 -10.18 -5.35
N LEU A 238 20.13 -10.42 -6.00
CA LEU A 238 20.34 -10.06 -7.40
C LEU A 238 19.40 -10.82 -8.32
N LEU A 239 19.21 -12.13 -8.10
CA LEU A 239 18.27 -12.94 -8.87
C LEU A 239 16.83 -12.45 -8.72
N PHE A 240 16.41 -12.13 -7.50
CA PHE A 240 15.08 -11.58 -7.24
C PHE A 240 14.88 -10.21 -7.88
N LEU A 241 15.89 -9.33 -7.81
CA LEU A 241 15.86 -8.03 -8.48
C LEU A 241 15.75 -8.18 -9.99
N VAL A 242 16.52 -9.10 -10.59
CA VAL A 242 16.40 -9.42 -12.02
C VAL A 242 15.00 -9.91 -12.34
N PHE A 243 14.45 -10.84 -11.56
CA PHE A 243 13.08 -11.33 -11.74
C PHE A 243 12.05 -10.19 -11.69
N LEU A 244 12.13 -9.30 -10.70
CA LEU A 244 11.26 -8.14 -10.60
C LEU A 244 11.40 -7.20 -11.81
N VAL A 245 12.62 -6.93 -12.26
CA VAL A 245 12.86 -6.07 -13.44
C VAL A 245 12.27 -6.71 -14.69
N LEU A 246 12.39 -8.03 -14.85
CA LEU A 246 11.78 -8.75 -15.97
C LEU A 246 10.26 -8.67 -15.93
N GLU A 247 9.65 -8.89 -14.76
CA GLU A 247 8.20 -8.84 -14.58
C GLU A 247 7.65 -7.43 -14.83
N VAL A 248 8.31 -6.40 -14.28
CA VAL A 248 7.98 -4.98 -14.54
C VAL A 248 8.10 -4.65 -16.03
N ARG A 249 9.15 -5.12 -16.71
CA ARG A 249 9.34 -4.91 -18.15
C ARG A 249 8.28 -5.61 -18.98
N GLU A 250 7.89 -6.82 -18.60
CA GLU A 250 6.84 -7.57 -19.29
C GLU A 250 5.49 -6.87 -19.16
N GLU A 251 5.15 -6.41 -17.96
CA GLU A 251 3.91 -5.65 -17.73
C GLU A 251 3.90 -4.31 -18.48
N HIS A 252 5.01 -3.57 -18.50
CA HIS A 252 5.14 -2.38 -19.33
C HIS A 252 4.97 -2.68 -20.81
N ARG A 253 5.52 -3.80 -21.30
CA ARG A 253 5.35 -4.24 -22.68
C ARG A 253 3.89 -4.55 -22.97
N ARG A 254 3.20 -5.30 -22.10
CA ARG A 254 1.77 -5.61 -22.23
C ARG A 254 0.92 -4.35 -22.29
N ALA A 255 1.17 -3.37 -21.42
CA ALA A 255 0.48 -2.09 -21.43
C ALA A 255 0.70 -1.31 -22.74
N SER A 256 1.92 -1.31 -23.29
CA SER A 256 2.21 -0.65 -24.57
C SER A 256 1.50 -1.31 -25.76
N LEU A 257 1.38 -2.65 -25.75
CA LEU A 257 0.68 -3.39 -26.79
C LEU A 257 -0.83 -3.11 -26.77
N LEU A 258 -1.43 -3.04 -25.59
CA LEU A 258 -2.85 -2.69 -25.43
C LEU A 258 -3.15 -1.28 -25.93
N SER A 259 -2.31 -0.30 -25.55
CA SER A 259 -2.45 1.07 -26.04
C SER A 259 -2.35 1.16 -27.57
N GLN A 260 -1.48 0.36 -28.19
CA GLN A 260 -1.35 0.34 -29.65
C GLN A 260 -2.54 -0.35 -30.34
N SER A 261 -3.09 -1.42 -29.75
CA SER A 261 -4.31 -2.05 -30.28
C SER A 261 -5.54 -1.16 -30.17
N ASP A 262 -5.66 -0.41 -29.07
CA ASP A 262 -6.78 0.52 -28.86
C ASP A 262 -6.69 1.72 -29.82
N LEU A 263 -5.48 2.24 -30.06
CA LEU A 263 -5.24 3.28 -31.07
C LEU A 263 -5.60 2.81 -32.48
N GLY A 264 -5.27 1.56 -32.82
CA GLY A 264 -5.64 0.93 -34.10
C GLY A 264 -7.16 0.78 -34.26
N ARG A 265 -7.86 0.38 -33.19
CA ARG A 265 -9.33 0.31 -33.17
C ARG A 265 -9.98 1.67 -33.36
N LEU A 266 -9.49 2.70 -32.66
CA LEU A 266 -9.98 4.07 -32.81
C LEU A 266 -9.75 4.62 -34.22
N GLN A 267 -8.57 4.35 -34.80
CA GLN A 267 -8.26 4.77 -36.17
C GLN A 267 -9.14 4.08 -37.21
N GLN A 268 -9.51 2.82 -36.97
CA GLN A 268 -10.44 2.08 -37.83
C GLN A 268 -11.87 2.64 -37.74
N VAL A 269 -12.37 2.92 -36.53
CA VAL A 269 -13.68 3.58 -36.34
C VAL A 269 -13.72 4.95 -37.04
N CYS A 270 -12.68 5.77 -36.90
CA CYS A 270 -12.61 7.06 -37.60
C CYS A 270 -12.57 6.92 -39.13
N SER A 271 -11.94 5.87 -39.66
CA SER A 271 -11.91 5.60 -41.10
C SER A 271 -13.28 5.17 -41.64
N ASP A 272 -14.04 4.41 -40.86
CA ASP A 272 -15.37 3.93 -41.24
C ASP A 272 -16.43 5.04 -41.16
N VAL A 273 -16.27 5.97 -40.20
CA VAL A 273 -17.20 7.10 -39.96
C VAL A 273 -16.88 8.32 -40.81
N GLY A 274 -15.61 8.51 -41.22
CA GLY A 274 -15.16 9.65 -42.03
C GLY A 274 -15.98 9.95 -43.30
N PRO A 275 -16.44 8.95 -44.08
CA PRO A 275 -17.29 9.17 -45.25
C PRO A 275 -18.71 9.66 -44.93
N LEU A 276 -19.27 9.27 -43.78
CA LEU A 276 -20.62 9.64 -43.33
C LEU A 276 -20.69 11.11 -42.87
N LEU A 277 -19.56 11.65 -42.39
CA LEU A 277 -19.44 13.04 -41.95
C LEU A 277 -19.47 14.09 -43.07
N GLN A 278 -19.38 13.69 -44.35
CA GLN A 278 -19.42 14.62 -45.49
C GLN A 278 -20.83 14.94 -45.98
N SER A 279 -21.84 14.20 -45.53
CA SER A 279 -23.25 14.46 -45.85
C SER A 279 -23.95 15.07 -44.64
N GLY A 280 -24.58 16.23 -44.81
CA GLY A 280 -25.06 17.11 -43.73
C GLY A 280 -26.10 16.54 -42.73
N ASP A 281 -26.44 15.26 -42.78
CA ASP A 281 -27.33 14.56 -41.82
C ASP A 281 -26.51 13.55 -40.98
N ILE A 282 -25.60 14.07 -40.16
CA ILE A 282 -24.57 13.28 -39.45
C ILE A 282 -25.19 12.37 -38.37
N ILE A 283 -26.20 12.85 -37.63
CA ILE A 283 -26.78 12.12 -36.49
C ILE A 283 -27.64 10.95 -36.97
N ASP A 284 -28.50 11.16 -37.96
CA ASP A 284 -29.38 10.10 -38.48
C ASP A 284 -28.58 8.97 -39.15
N GLN A 285 -27.52 9.30 -39.88
CA GLN A 285 -26.66 8.30 -40.54
C GLN A 285 -25.79 7.50 -39.56
N LEU A 286 -25.29 8.14 -38.50
CA LEU A 286 -24.59 7.43 -37.42
C LEU A 286 -25.55 6.46 -36.71
N THR A 287 -26.77 6.92 -36.44
CA THR A 287 -27.82 6.11 -35.78
C THR A 287 -28.22 4.91 -36.64
N ASP A 288 -28.39 5.09 -37.96
CA ASP A 288 -28.69 4.01 -38.92
C ASP A 288 -27.52 3.02 -39.10
N PHE A 289 -26.26 3.48 -39.06
CA PHE A 289 -25.09 2.60 -39.10
C PHE A 289 -25.02 1.68 -37.88
N PHE A 290 -25.24 2.21 -36.68
CA PHE A 290 -25.30 1.42 -35.46
C PHE A 290 -26.51 0.47 -35.44
N ALA A 291 -27.66 0.89 -35.98
CA ALA A 291 -28.85 0.04 -36.10
C ALA A 291 -28.68 -1.11 -37.12
N GLY A 292 -27.90 -0.88 -38.19
CA GLY A 292 -27.68 -1.85 -39.27
C GLY A 292 -26.66 -2.96 -38.97
N ASN A 293 -25.80 -2.77 -37.96
CA ASN A 293 -24.71 -3.69 -37.67
C ASN A 293 -24.79 -4.21 -36.22
N LYS A 294 -25.31 -5.45 -36.09
CA LYS A 294 -25.68 -6.08 -34.82
C LYS A 294 -24.51 -6.19 -33.82
N HIS A 295 -23.29 -6.38 -34.32
CA HIS A 295 -22.11 -6.51 -33.47
C HIS A 295 -21.68 -5.17 -32.84
N THR A 296 -21.84 -4.07 -33.57
CA THR A 296 -21.58 -2.70 -33.09
C THR A 296 -22.71 -2.16 -32.24
N ALA A 297 -23.96 -2.58 -32.47
CA ALA A 297 -25.09 -2.28 -31.61
C ALA A 297 -24.90 -2.87 -30.21
N ASP A 298 -24.52 -4.15 -30.11
CA ASP A 298 -24.26 -4.82 -28.84
C ASP A 298 -23.10 -4.16 -28.06
N LEU A 299 -22.04 -3.72 -28.77
CA LEU A 299 -20.91 -2.99 -28.19
C LEU A 299 -21.30 -1.59 -27.69
N ALA A 300 -22.10 -0.85 -28.47
CA ALA A 300 -22.60 0.48 -28.09
C ALA A 300 -23.57 0.42 -26.89
N GLU A 301 -24.39 -0.63 -26.80
CA GLU A 301 -25.32 -0.85 -25.68
C GLU A 301 -24.59 -1.26 -24.40
N LEU A 302 -23.50 -2.04 -24.51
CA LEU A 302 -22.65 -2.48 -23.38
C LEU A 302 -21.80 -1.36 -22.77
N GLU A 303 -21.24 -0.44 -23.57
CA GLU A 303 -20.39 0.66 -23.08
C GLU A 303 -21.15 1.98 -22.83
N PHE A 304 -22.16 2.31 -23.64
CA PHE A 304 -22.80 3.64 -23.64
C PHE A 304 -24.33 3.61 -23.45
N GLY A 305 -24.92 2.42 -23.26
CA GLY A 305 -26.32 2.23 -22.87
C GLY A 305 -27.34 2.31 -24.01
N GLN A 306 -27.39 3.41 -24.78
CA GLN A 306 -28.32 3.59 -25.90
C GLN A 306 -27.60 4.12 -27.17
N PRO A 307 -28.04 3.74 -28.39
CA PRO A 307 -27.36 4.09 -29.64
C PRO A 307 -27.28 5.61 -29.90
N GLU A 308 -28.30 6.37 -29.50
CA GLU A 308 -28.28 7.86 -29.58
C GLU A 308 -27.26 8.47 -28.59
N GLY A 309 -27.09 7.88 -27.41
CA GLY A 309 -26.11 8.31 -26.42
C GLY A 309 -24.67 8.01 -26.87
N ALA A 310 -24.46 6.83 -27.47
CA ALA A 310 -23.18 6.43 -28.06
C ALA A 310 -22.74 7.37 -29.18
N ALA A 311 -23.66 7.76 -30.08
CA ALA A 311 -23.36 8.71 -31.16
C ALA A 311 -22.92 10.09 -30.62
N ARG A 312 -23.56 10.55 -29.54
CA ARG A 312 -23.26 11.84 -28.90
C ARG A 312 -21.93 11.85 -28.15
N ASP A 313 -21.61 10.76 -27.43
CA ASP A 313 -20.34 10.64 -26.70
C ASP A 313 -19.16 10.35 -27.63
N ILE A 314 -19.34 9.58 -28.70
CA ILE A 314 -18.32 9.37 -29.74
C ILE A 314 -18.04 10.68 -30.49
N TYR A 315 -19.07 11.49 -30.79
CA TYR A 315 -18.89 12.84 -31.34
C TYR A 315 -18.09 13.74 -30.38
N HIS A 316 -18.37 13.68 -29.08
CA HIS A 316 -17.60 14.40 -28.06
C HIS A 316 -16.15 13.91 -27.93
N HIS A 317 -15.90 12.61 -28.07
CA HIS A 317 -14.55 12.04 -28.06
C HIS A 317 -13.76 12.34 -29.35
N MET A 318 -14.43 12.39 -30.51
CA MET A 318 -13.82 12.80 -31.79
C MET A 318 -13.42 14.27 -31.82
N ARG A 319 -13.97 15.11 -30.92
CA ARG A 319 -13.55 16.50 -30.69
C ARG A 319 -12.08 16.63 -30.24
N VAL A 320 -11.44 15.54 -29.79
CA VAL A 320 -10.06 15.48 -29.28
C VAL A 320 -9.03 15.11 -30.37
N CYS A 321 -9.47 14.58 -31.52
CA CYS A 321 -8.60 14.30 -32.67
C CYS A 321 -8.60 15.51 -33.64
N ASP A 322 -7.66 16.45 -33.44
CA ASP A 322 -7.42 17.71 -34.20
C ASP A 322 -7.11 17.52 -35.70
N PRO A 323 -7.08 18.54 -36.61
CA PRO A 323 -7.50 19.96 -36.53
C PRO A 323 -8.39 20.37 -37.76
N LEU A 324 -9.67 20.69 -37.56
CA LEU A 324 -10.50 21.31 -38.61
C LEU A 324 -10.61 22.81 -38.35
N ALA A 325 -10.17 23.57 -39.36
CA ALA A 325 -10.00 25.02 -39.37
C ALA A 325 -11.20 25.80 -38.80
N ASP A 326 -10.87 26.85 -38.05
CA ASP A 326 -11.68 27.70 -37.16
C ASP A 326 -12.98 28.34 -37.72
N GLY A 327 -13.45 28.01 -38.92
CA GLY A 327 -14.67 28.61 -39.49
C GLY A 327 -15.95 27.80 -39.29
N GLY A 328 -15.86 26.47 -39.16
CA GLY A 328 -17.04 25.57 -39.16
C GLY A 328 -17.58 25.23 -37.76
N LYS A 329 -16.75 25.37 -36.72
CA LYS A 329 -17.09 24.98 -35.34
C LYS A 329 -18.25 25.78 -34.76
N GLU A 330 -18.27 27.09 -34.94
CA GLU A 330 -19.26 27.96 -34.30
C GLU A 330 -20.67 27.80 -34.90
N ARG A 331 -20.76 27.48 -36.19
CA ARG A 331 -22.04 27.31 -36.88
C ARG A 331 -22.77 26.03 -36.47
N ILE A 332 -22.01 24.95 -36.26
CA ILE A 332 -22.54 23.65 -35.84
C ILE A 332 -22.87 23.64 -34.33
N ILE A 333 -22.11 24.38 -33.51
CA ILE A 333 -22.44 24.56 -32.09
C ILE A 333 -23.77 25.32 -31.92
N ALA A 334 -24.00 26.36 -32.74
CA ALA A 334 -25.23 27.14 -32.68
C ALA A 334 -26.49 26.38 -33.15
N GLU A 335 -26.34 25.38 -34.03
CA GLU A 335 -27.47 24.53 -34.49
C GLU A 335 -27.82 23.39 -33.50
N VAL A 336 -26.90 23.02 -32.60
CA VAL A 336 -27.12 21.96 -31.59
C VAL A 336 -27.53 22.52 -30.23
N GLU A 337 -27.20 23.78 -29.93
CA GLU A 337 -27.70 24.49 -28.74
C GLU A 337 -29.13 25.05 -28.91
N ALA A 338 -29.66 25.09 -30.14
CA ALA A 338 -31.03 25.50 -30.47
C ALA A 338 -32.00 24.30 -30.50
#